data_AF-A0A0Q3S5G9-F1
#
_entry.id   AF-A0A0Q3S5G9-F1
#
_cell.length_a   1.000
_cell.length_b   1.000
_cell.length_c   1.000
_cell.angle_alpha   90.00
_cell.angle_beta   90.00
_cell.angle_gamma   90.00
#
_symmetry.space_group_name_H-M   'P 1'
#
loop_
_entity.id
_entity.type
_entity.pdbx_description
1 polymer ?
#
loop_
_entity_poly.entity_id
_entity_poly.type
_entity_poly.pdbx_seq_one_letter_code
_entity_poly.pdbx_strand_id
1 'polypeptide(L)' 'MKEFKVTYFFEEDHYIRRFIHIESQDQAEELIQSERDQYISFRDSRGIYHELNTSDVRVIQISEYHRIDKSKKSTSE' A
#
# COMPACT_ATOMS: atom_id res chain seq x y z
N MET A 1 10.14 9.44 -8.43
CA MET A 1 9.60 8.46 -7.47
C MET A 1 8.55 9.06 -6.55
N LYS A 2 7.31 8.67 -6.78
CA LYS A 2 6.16 8.93 -5.91
C LYS A 2 5.93 7.74 -4.98
N GLU A 3 5.30 7.98 -3.85
CA GLU A 3 4.88 6.92 -2.94
C GLU A 3 3.38 6.64 -3.17
N PHE A 4 3.01 5.38 -3.33
CA PHE A 4 1.62 4.95 -3.43
C PHE A 4 1.28 4.02 -2.27
N LYS A 5 0.11 4.26 -1.68
CA LYS A 5 -0.48 3.39 -0.67
C LYS A 5 -1.44 2.41 -1.37
N VAL A 6 -1.13 1.13 -1.24
CA VAL A 6 -1.97 0.02 -1.71
C VAL A 6 -2.66 -0.59 -0.49
N THR A 7 -3.99 -0.71 -0.54
CA THR A 7 -4.79 -1.34 0.51
C THR A 7 -5.49 -2.57 -0.07
N TYR A 8 -5.20 -3.74 0.51
CA TYR A 8 -5.82 -5.02 0.17
C TYR A 8 -6.92 -5.31 1.18
N PHE A 9 -8.17 -5.42 0.74
CA PHE A 9 -9.32 -5.72 1.59
C PHE A 9 -9.73 -7.18 1.41
N PHE A 10 -9.75 -7.95 2.50
CA PHE A 10 -10.14 -9.37 2.50
C PHE A 10 -11.60 -9.54 2.93
N GLU A 11 -11.99 -8.87 4.02
CA GLU A 11 -13.35 -8.84 4.60
C GLU A 11 -13.64 -7.46 5.21
N GLU A 12 -14.80 -7.25 5.82
CA GLU A 12 -15.29 -5.93 6.26
C GLU A 12 -14.28 -5.18 7.16
N ASP A 13 -13.63 -5.88 8.09
CA ASP A 13 -12.70 -5.28 9.06
C ASP A 13 -11.23 -5.68 8.85
N HIS A 14 -10.93 -6.47 7.81
CA HIS A 14 -9.58 -7.00 7.60
C HIS A 14 -8.94 -6.45 6.32
N TYR A 15 -7.92 -5.62 6.51
CA TYR A 15 -7.12 -5.08 5.43
C TYR A 15 -5.63 -5.01 5.77
N ILE A 16 -4.79 -5.07 4.73
CA ILE A 16 -3.34 -4.87 4.83
C ILE A 16 -2.94 -3.71 3.93
N ARG A 17 -1.95 -2.92 4.38
CA ARG A 17 -1.40 -1.78 3.61
C ARG A 17 0.04 -2.04 3.19
N ARG A 18 0.32 -1.82 1.91
CA ARG A 18 1.67 -1.80 1.33
C ARG A 18 1.96 -0.41 0.79
N PHE A 19 3.19 0.06 0.99
CA PHE A 19 3.68 1.28 0.36
C PHE A 19 4.66 0.91 -0.74
N ILE A 20 4.43 1.40 -1.95
CA ILE A 20 5.27 1.17 -3.12
C ILE A 20 5.81 2.49 -3.66
N HIS A 21 7.02 2.46 -4.21
CA HIS A 21 7.68 3.66 -4.75
C HIS A 21 7.82 3.49 -6.26
N ILE A 22 7.06 4.27 -7.03
CA ILE A 22 6.99 4.15 -8.49
C ILE A 22 6.71 5.51 -9.15
N GLU A 23 6.81 5.63 -10.47
CA GLU A 23 6.75 6.94 -11.13
C GLU A 23 5.33 7.42 -11.43
N SER A 24 4.37 6.51 -11.61
CA SER A 24 2.98 6.88 -11.95
C SER A 24 1.94 5.90 -11.38
N GLN A 25 0.68 6.35 -11.39
CA GLN A 25 -0.48 5.53 -11.05
C GLN A 25 -0.62 4.33 -11.99
N ASP A 26 -0.43 4.53 -13.30
CA ASP A 26 -0.51 3.45 -14.30
C ASP A 26 0.51 2.33 -14.03
N GLN A 27 1.74 2.69 -13.67
CA GLN A 27 2.75 1.71 -13.30
C GLN A 27 2.43 1.00 -11.97
N ALA A 28 1.82 1.71 -11.01
CA ALA A 28 1.34 1.08 -9.78
C ALA A 28 0.24 0.05 -10.09
N GLU A 29 -0.69 0.37 -10.98
CA GLU A 29 -1.74 -0.55 -11.42
C GLU A 29 -1.18 -1.76 -12.17
N GLU A 30 -0.23 -1.56 -13.08
CA GLU A 30 0.45 -2.64 -13.81
C GLU A 30 1.17 -3.61 -12.86
N LEU A 31 1.90 -3.08 -11.86
CA LEU A 31 2.54 -3.89 -10.83
C LEU A 31 1.51 -4.75 -10.09
N ILE A 32 0.44 -4.13 -9.58
CA ILE A 32 -0.60 -4.84 -8.83
C ILE A 32 -1.33 -5.86 -9.69
N GLN A 33 -1.54 -5.59 -10.98
CA GLN A 33 -2.13 -6.55 -11.92
C GLN A 33 -1.19 -7.74 -12.16
N SER A 34 0.11 -7.51 -12.30
CA SER A 34 1.10 -8.58 -12.47
C SER A 34 1.21 -9.50 -11.25
N GLU A 35 0.88 -8.99 -10.06
CA GLU A 35 0.88 -9.69 -8.78
C GLU A 35 -0.43 -10.44 -8.48
N ARG A 36 -1.43 -10.42 -9.39
CA ARG A 36 -2.71 -11.12 -9.18
C ARG A 36 -2.57 -12.63 -9.19
N ASP A 37 -3.44 -13.28 -8.42
CA ASP A 37 -3.57 -14.73 -8.29
C ASP A 37 -2.29 -15.45 -7.84
N GLN A 38 -1.47 -14.79 -7.02
CA GLN A 38 -0.23 -15.34 -6.46
C GLN A 38 0.06 -14.82 -5.05
N TYR A 39 1.01 -15.46 -4.38
CA TYR A 39 1.54 -14.96 -3.12
C TYR A 39 2.45 -13.75 -3.34
N ILE A 40 2.22 -12.71 -2.55
CA ILE A 40 3.16 -11.59 -2.42
C ILE A 40 3.65 -11.50 -0.98
N SER A 41 4.87 -11.01 -0.82
CA SER A 41 5.39 -10.68 0.50
C SER A 41 6.13 -9.35 0.51
N PHE A 42 6.01 -8.62 1.61
CA PHE A 42 6.64 -7.32 1.79
C PHE A 42 6.82 -7.01 3.28
N ARG A 43 7.60 -5.98 3.57
CA ARG A 43 7.72 -5.42 4.93
C ARG A 43 7.10 -4.03 4.98
N ASP A 44 6.37 -3.73 6.04
CA ASP A 44 5.86 -2.38 6.27
C ASP A 44 6.96 -1.46 6.83
N SER A 45 6.64 -0.18 7.01
CA SER A 45 7.57 0.82 7.56
C SER A 45 8.01 0.55 9.01
N ARG A 46 7.33 -0.37 9.72
CA ARG A 46 7.70 -0.83 11.07
C ARG A 46 8.56 -2.10 11.02
N GLY A 47 8.86 -2.61 9.83
CA GLY A 47 9.63 -3.84 9.62
C GLY A 47 8.82 -5.13 9.80
N ILE A 48 7.49 -5.03 9.92
CA ILE A 48 6.61 -6.21 10.05
C ILE A 48 6.51 -6.89 8.69
N TYR A 49 6.77 -8.20 8.66
CA TYR A 49 6.61 -9.03 7.47
C TYR A 49 5.14 -9.37 7.24
N HIS A 50 4.68 -9.12 6.02
CA HIS A 50 3.36 -9.49 5.54
C HIS A 50 3.52 -10.44 4.37
N GLU A 51 2.73 -11.50 4.36
CA GLU A 51 2.58 -12.42 3.24
C GLU A 51 1.09 -12.68 3.05
N LEU A 52 0.62 -12.64 1.80
CA LEU A 52 -0.78 -12.87 1.47
C LEU A 52 -0.91 -13.46 0.08
N ASN A 53 -1.96 -14.26 -0.13
CA ASN A 53 -2.39 -14.67 -1.46
C ASN A 53 -3.31 -13.59 -2.03
N THR A 54 -2.96 -13.03 -3.18
CA THR A 54 -3.76 -11.97 -3.81
C THR A 54 -5.10 -12.47 -4.35
N SER A 55 -5.28 -13.78 -4.54
CA SER A 55 -6.58 -14.38 -4.93
C SER A 55 -7.67 -14.18 -3.88
N ASP A 56 -7.29 -14.04 -2.61
CA ASP A 56 -8.23 -13.90 -1.49
C ASP A 56 -8.64 -12.44 -1.24
N VAL A 57 -8.02 -11.50 -1.96
CA VAL A 57 -8.30 -10.07 -1.84
C VAL A 57 -9.54 -9.72 -2.66
N ARG A 58 -10.56 -9.16 -2.00
CA ARG A 58 -11.82 -8.77 -2.64
C ARG A 58 -11.71 -7.42 -3.36
N VAL A 59 -11.01 -6.46 -2.75
CA VAL A 59 -10.85 -5.12 -3.29
C VAL A 59 -9.41 -4.66 -3.08
N ILE A 60 -8.84 -4.04 -4.11
CA ILE A 60 -7.54 -3.36 -4.03
C ILE A 60 -7.76 -1.88 -4.31
N GLN A 61 -7.31 -1.03 -3.39
CA GLN A 61 -7.30 0.41 -3.56
C GLN A 61 -5.86 0.91 -3.68
N ILE A 62 -5.58 1.71 -4.70
CA ILE A 62 -4.29 2.37 -4.92
C ILE A 62 -4.53 3.88 -4.89
N SER A 63 -3.71 4.60 -4.12
CA SER A 63 -3.76 6.06 -4.05
C SER A 63 -2.36 6.64 -3.85
N GLU A 64 -2.04 7.74 -4.55
CA GLU A 64 -0.82 8.51 -4.28
C GLU A 64 -0.82 8.95 -2.81
N TYR A 65 0.29 8.69 -2.11
CA TYR A 65 0.44 8.98 -0.71
C TYR A 65 1.29 10.23 -0.53
N HIS A 66 0.64 11.30 -0.12
CA HIS A 66 1.31 12.52 0.31
C HIS A 66 1.61 12.40 1.81
N ARG A 67 2.87 12.12 2.14
CA ARG A 67 3.32 12.06 3.53
C ARG A 67 3.07 13.43 4.19
N ILE A 68 2.05 13.51 5.02
CA ILE A 68 1.79 14.70 5.84
C ILE A 68 2.85 14.72 6.93
N ASP A 69 3.80 15.63 6.82
CA ASP A 69 4.85 15.83 7.80
C ASP A 69 4.24 16.36 9.10
N LYS A 70 3.91 15.46 10.03
CA LYS A 70 3.40 15.81 11.37
C LYS A 70 4.47 16.50 12.24
N SER A 71 5.71 16.54 11.78
CA SER A 71 6.84 17.24 12.43
C SER A 71 6.74 18.77 12.40
N LYS A 72 5.85 19.35 11.58
CA LYS A 72 5.65 20.81 11.48
C LYS A 72 4.53 21.39 12.36
N LYS A 73 3.90 20.60 13.24
CA LYS A 73 2.87 21.08 14.18
C LYS A 73 3.34 21.07 15.64
N SER A 74 4.47 21.73 15.92
CA SER A 74 4.89 22.00 17.30
C SER A 74 5.62 23.34 17.44
N THR A 75 5.02 24.45 16.97
CA THR A 75 5.30 25.79 17.54
C THR A 75 4.16 26.76 17.18
N SER A 76 2.99 26.61 17.80
CA SER A 76 2.07 27.74 18.09
C SER A 76 0.96 27.25 19.01
N GLU A 77 1.17 27.40 20.32
CA GLU A 77 0.25 28.03 21.30
C GLU A 77 0.88 27.93 22.71
#